data_AF-A0A0C9YAM9-F1
#
_entry.id   AF-A0A0C9YAM9-F1
#
_cell.length_a   1.000
_cell.length_b   1.000
_cell.length_c   1.000
_cell.angle_alpha   90.00
_cell.angle_beta   90.00
_cell.angle_gamma   90.00
#
_symmetry.space_group_name_H-M   'P 1'
#
loop_
_entity.id
_entity.type
_entity.pdbx_description
1 polymer ?
#
loop_
_entity_poly.entity_id
_entity_poly.type
_entity_poly.pdbx_seq_one_letter_code
_entity_poly.pdbx_strand_id
1 'polypeptide(L)'
;MSGVLLSSNRAKLAIPPLTSGRAYTVKGEQVGDPKKEIIRRVLYPSNIKNRPTPIGTWRPDIGRAIQRAIPSVQAHQTIERAWLLHKRHLRKKRDAETARKFECMQEAMDELYKLDPKLYLEANRSEDPRARSKAEMELMKTLKTSEMRTLAARIRGLFPRELRIPTDTPARTGWNYEWKPFPRPI
;
A
#
# COMPACT_ATOMS: atom_id res chain seq x y z
N MET A 1 -6.22 -8.66 -56.36
CA MET A 1 -4.95 -9.22 -56.86
C MET A 1 -3.88 -8.99 -55.80
N SER A 2 -3.21 -10.06 -55.36
CA SER A 2 -1.90 -10.10 -54.65
C SER A 2 -1.74 -9.25 -53.38
N GLY A 3 -1.62 -9.77 -52.14
CA GLY A 3 -1.13 -11.06 -51.68
C GLY A 3 0.37 -11.01 -51.41
N VAL A 4 0.80 -10.57 -50.21
CA VAL A 4 2.17 -10.79 -49.69
C VAL A 4 2.13 -11.02 -48.17
N LEU A 5 2.03 -12.30 -47.82
CA LEU A 5 2.77 -13.06 -46.81
C LEU A 5 3.26 -12.34 -45.54
N LEU A 6 2.54 -12.57 -44.45
CA LEU A 6 3.06 -12.51 -43.07
C LEU A 6 4.17 -13.55 -42.90
N SER A 7 5.42 -13.12 -42.75
CA SER A 7 6.50 -14.02 -42.34
C SER A 7 6.28 -14.43 -40.88
N SER A 8 5.86 -15.67 -40.66
CA SER A 8 5.90 -16.31 -39.36
C SER A 8 7.36 -16.58 -39.01
N ASN A 9 8.00 -15.62 -38.33
CA ASN A 9 9.30 -15.83 -37.72
C ASN A 9 9.09 -16.72 -36.48
N ARG A 10 9.06 -18.03 -36.73
CA ARG A 10 9.16 -19.07 -35.71
C ARG A 10 10.58 -19.01 -35.15
N ALA A 11 10.82 -18.08 -34.24
CA ALA A 11 12.02 -18.08 -33.42
C ALA A 11 12.02 -19.39 -32.63
N LYS A 12 12.74 -20.39 -33.17
CA LYS A 12 13.14 -21.57 -32.40
C LYS A 12 13.92 -21.01 -31.23
N LEU A 13 13.32 -21.02 -30.04
CA LEU A 13 14.03 -20.76 -28.79
C LEU A 13 15.07 -21.88 -28.67
N ALA A 14 16.26 -21.61 -29.23
CA ALA A 14 17.43 -22.42 -28.98
C ALA A 14 17.66 -22.37 -27.47
N ILE A 15 17.43 -23.50 -26.81
CA ILE A 15 17.81 -23.69 -25.41
C ILE A 15 19.31 -23.40 -25.37
N PRO A 16 19.78 -22.37 -24.65
CA PRO A 16 21.21 -22.13 -24.56
C PRO A 16 21.85 -23.39 -23.95
N PRO A 17 23.02 -23.83 -24.45
CA PRO A 17 23.74 -24.92 -23.81
C PRO A 17 23.92 -24.54 -22.34
N LEU A 18 23.61 -25.49 -21.45
CA LEU A 18 23.85 -25.38 -20.01
C LEU A 18 25.29 -24.92 -19.82
N THR A 19 25.48 -23.61 -19.61
CA THR A 19 26.76 -23.07 -19.20
C THR A 19 27.06 -23.74 -17.87
N SER A 20 28.07 -24.63 -17.90
CA SER A 20 28.70 -25.21 -16.73
C SER A 20 28.83 -24.12 -15.67
N GLY A 21 28.00 -24.19 -14.64
CA GLY A 21 28.10 -23.28 -13.52
C GLY A 21 29.50 -23.45 -12.96
N ARG A 22 30.30 -22.37 -12.98
CA ARG A 22 31.59 -22.33 -12.30
C ARG A 22 31.38 -22.80 -10.87
N ALA A 23 31.80 -24.03 -10.59
CA ALA A 23 31.92 -24.52 -9.22
C ALA A 23 33.14 -23.82 -8.64
N TYR A 24 32.91 -22.69 -7.96
CA TYR A 24 33.90 -22.15 -7.06
C TYR A 24 34.20 -23.24 -6.02
N THR A 25 35.46 -23.61 -5.92
CA THR A 25 35.97 -24.60 -4.98
C THR A 25 35.49 -24.28 -3.56
N VAL A 26 34.53 -25.05 -3.04
CA VAL A 26 34.12 -24.95 -1.64
C VAL A 26 35.19 -25.66 -0.83
N LYS A 27 36.08 -24.86 -0.22
CA LYS A 27 36.92 -25.29 0.91
C LYS A 27 35.97 -25.87 1.96
N GLY A 28 36.23 -27.09 2.43
CA GLY A 28 35.35 -27.83 3.35
C GLY A 28 34.94 -26.98 4.54
N GLU A 29 33.70 -26.50 4.54
CA GLU A 29 33.11 -25.78 5.65
C GLU A 29 32.49 -26.78 6.62
N GLN A 30 32.87 -26.64 7.89
CA GLN A 30 32.24 -27.28 9.04
C GLN A 30 30.71 -27.22 8.90
N VAL A 31 30.02 -28.30 9.26
CA VAL A 31 28.55 -28.42 9.24
C VAL A 31 27.91 -27.13 9.79
N GLY A 32 27.54 -26.22 8.89
CA GLY A 32 26.97 -24.94 9.25
C GLY A 32 25.60 -25.15 9.88
N ASP A 33 25.22 -24.26 10.81
CA ASP A 33 23.92 -24.30 11.49
C ASP A 33 22.77 -24.55 10.47
N PRO A 34 21.96 -25.62 10.65
CA PRO A 34 20.88 -25.96 9.73
C PRO A 34 19.88 -24.81 9.53
N LYS A 35 19.69 -23.92 10.51
CA LYS A 35 18.84 -22.72 10.36
C LYS A 35 19.41 -21.75 9.34
N LYS A 36 20.72 -21.52 9.34
CA LYS A 36 21.40 -20.63 8.37
C LYS A 36 21.30 -21.21 6.96
N GLU A 37 21.39 -22.53 6.83
CA GLU A 37 21.23 -23.21 5.54
C GLU A 37 19.78 -23.16 5.03
N ILE A 38 18.78 -23.32 5.90
CA ILE A 38 17.37 -23.14 5.54
C ILE A 38 17.11 -21.69 5.11
N ILE A 39 17.58 -20.70 5.87
CA ILE A 39 17.46 -19.28 5.50
C ILE A 39 18.12 -19.00 4.15
N ARG A 40 19.34 -19.53 3.92
CA ARG A 40 20.05 -19.41 2.64
C ARG A 40 19.25 -20.02 1.50
N ARG A 41 18.70 -21.23 1.67
CA ARG A 41 17.86 -21.91 0.66
C ARG A 41 16.54 -21.19 0.39
N VAL A 42 15.97 -20.51 1.39
CA VAL A 42 14.75 -19.72 1.23
C VAL A 42 15.05 -18.44 0.47
N LEU A 43 16.06 -17.67 0.90
CA LEU A 43 16.42 -16.39 0.28
C LEU A 43 17.03 -16.55 -1.12
N TYR A 44 17.82 -17.61 -1.32
CA TYR A 44 18.51 -17.92 -2.57
C TYR A 44 18.16 -19.34 -2.99
N PRO A 45 16.94 -19.57 -3.54
CA PRO A 45 16.59 -20.88 -4.03
C PRO A 45 17.61 -21.33 -5.10
N SER A 46 17.91 -22.63 -5.11
CA SER A 46 18.84 -23.18 -6.09
C SER A 46 18.33 -22.91 -7.51
N ASN A 47 19.23 -22.53 -8.42
CA ASN A 47 18.91 -22.29 -9.84
C ASN A 47 18.44 -23.56 -10.59
N ILE A 48 18.34 -24.70 -9.90
CA ILE A 48 17.87 -25.97 -10.44
C ILE A 48 16.34 -25.97 -10.43
N LYS A 49 15.76 -25.70 -11.60
CA LYS A 49 14.32 -25.49 -11.86
C LYS A 49 13.43 -26.73 -11.73
N ASN A 50 13.79 -27.71 -10.89
CA ASN A 50 13.09 -29.00 -10.80
C ASN A 50 12.04 -29.08 -9.67
N ARG A 51 12.07 -28.14 -8.70
CA ARG A 51 11.13 -28.09 -7.57
C ARG A 51 10.58 -26.68 -7.39
N PRO A 52 9.35 -26.51 -6.89
CA PRO A 52 8.81 -25.20 -6.58
C PRO A 52 9.68 -24.54 -5.51
N THR A 53 10.09 -23.30 -5.75
CA THR A 53 10.90 -22.55 -4.79
C THR A 53 10.03 -22.08 -3.62
N PRO A 54 10.53 -22.10 -2.37
CA PRO A 54 9.75 -21.72 -1.19
C PRO A 54 9.29 -20.26 -1.22
N ILE A 55 10.03 -19.38 -1.90
CA ILE A 55 9.67 -17.97 -2.12
C ILE A 55 8.75 -17.73 -3.32
N GLY A 56 8.29 -18.79 -3.99
CA GLY A 56 7.35 -18.71 -5.12
C GLY A 56 7.91 -18.20 -6.45
N THR A 57 9.20 -17.86 -6.52
CA THR A 57 9.87 -17.34 -7.74
C THR A 57 9.83 -18.28 -8.95
N TRP A 58 9.82 -19.59 -8.73
CA TRP A 58 9.65 -20.60 -9.76
C TRP A 58 8.60 -21.62 -9.31
N ARG A 59 7.52 -21.77 -10.08
CA ARG A 59 6.57 -22.88 -9.97
C ARG A 59 6.28 -23.43 -11.37
N PRO A 60 6.48 -24.73 -11.62
CA PRO A 60 6.28 -25.33 -12.95
C PRO A 60 4.80 -25.28 -13.40
N ASP A 61 3.86 -25.24 -12.47
CA ASP A 61 2.43 -25.26 -12.75
C ASP A 61 1.88 -23.92 -13.26
N ILE A 62 2.62 -22.82 -13.07
CA ILE A 62 2.16 -21.47 -13.44
C ILE A 62 1.84 -21.38 -14.93
N GLY A 63 2.66 -21.97 -15.80
CA GLY A 63 2.41 -21.95 -17.25
C GLY A 63 1.07 -22.61 -17.62
N ARG A 64 0.79 -23.77 -17.02
CA ARG A 64 -0.49 -24.50 -17.21
C ARG A 64 -1.66 -23.74 -16.59
N ALA A 65 -1.47 -23.14 -15.42
CA ALA A 65 -2.48 -22.34 -14.73
C ALA A 65 -2.83 -21.07 -15.51
N ILE A 66 -1.83 -20.36 -16.07
CA ILE A 66 -2.03 -19.18 -16.91
C ILE A 66 -2.79 -19.56 -18.18
N GLN A 67 -2.40 -20.64 -18.86
CA GLN A 67 -3.12 -21.12 -20.05
C GLN A 67 -4.58 -21.50 -19.74
N ARG A 68 -4.88 -22.01 -18.55
CA ARG A 68 -6.24 -22.30 -18.10
C ARG A 68 -7.04 -21.04 -17.77
N ALA A 69 -6.42 -20.06 -17.12
CA ALA A 69 -7.07 -18.83 -16.69
C ALA A 69 -7.26 -17.81 -17.84
N ILE A 70 -6.35 -17.81 -18.81
CA ILE A 70 -6.32 -16.87 -19.93
C ILE A 70 -6.50 -17.67 -21.23
N PRO A 71 -7.68 -17.60 -21.87
CA PRO A 71 -7.95 -18.34 -23.10
C PRO A 71 -7.05 -17.92 -24.28
N SER A 72 -6.70 -16.64 -24.38
CA SER A 72 -5.87 -16.09 -25.45
C SER A 72 -5.13 -14.81 -25.05
N VAL A 73 -4.06 -14.50 -25.77
CA VAL A 73 -3.30 -13.24 -25.58
C VAL A 73 -4.18 -12.01 -25.82
N GLN A 74 -5.09 -12.09 -26.79
CA GLN A 74 -6.05 -11.02 -27.09
C GLN A 74 -7.02 -10.79 -25.92
N ALA A 75 -7.53 -11.86 -25.30
CA ALA A 75 -8.40 -11.77 -24.13
C ALA A 75 -7.68 -11.09 -22.96
N HIS A 76 -6.42 -11.49 -22.69
CA HIS A 76 -5.59 -10.86 -21.68
C HIS A 76 -5.39 -9.35 -21.93
N GLN A 77 -4.96 -8.97 -23.14
CA GLN A 77 -4.77 -7.56 -23.50
C GLN A 77 -6.06 -6.75 -23.38
N THR A 78 -7.20 -7.34 -23.71
CA THR A 78 -8.50 -6.68 -23.61
C THR A 78 -8.88 -6.43 -22.15
N ILE A 79 -8.73 -7.45 -21.29
CA ILE A 79 -8.97 -7.33 -19.84
C ILE A 79 -8.04 -6.26 -19.25
N GLU A 80 -6.77 -6.25 -19.61
CA GLU A 80 -5.82 -5.25 -19.12
C GLU A 80 -6.18 -3.83 -19.57
N ARG A 81 -6.49 -3.63 -20.85
CA ARG A 81 -6.92 -2.32 -21.35
C ARG A 81 -8.19 -1.83 -20.68
N ALA A 82 -9.19 -2.71 -20.52
CA ALA A 82 -10.43 -2.38 -19.83
C ALA A 82 -10.18 -2.02 -18.36
N TRP A 83 -9.31 -2.75 -17.66
CA TRP A 83 -8.95 -2.47 -16.27
C TRP A 83 -8.20 -1.14 -16.12
N LEU A 84 -7.25 -0.85 -17.01
CA LEU A 84 -6.53 0.42 -17.02
C LEU A 84 -7.46 1.60 -17.31
N LEU A 85 -8.40 1.42 -18.25
CA LEU A 85 -9.44 2.41 -18.52
C LEU A 85 -10.33 2.65 -17.31
N HIS A 86 -10.77 1.59 -16.63
CA HIS A 86 -11.56 1.68 -15.41
C HIS A 86 -10.81 2.42 -14.29
N LYS A 87 -9.53 2.09 -14.05
CA LYS A 87 -8.68 2.83 -13.09
C LYS A 87 -8.56 4.31 -13.43
N ARG A 88 -8.43 4.65 -14.72
CA ARG A 88 -8.39 6.04 -15.19
C ARG A 88 -9.70 6.76 -14.86
N HIS A 89 -10.85 6.13 -15.10
CA HIS A 89 -12.15 6.69 -14.76
C HIS A 89 -12.30 6.89 -13.24
N LEU A 90 -11.89 5.92 -12.43
CA LEU A 90 -11.91 6.05 -10.96
C LEU A 90 -11.03 7.21 -10.47
N ARG A 91 -9.84 7.38 -11.06
CA ARG A 91 -8.97 8.52 -10.74
C ARG A 91 -9.64 9.84 -11.08
N LYS A 92 -10.11 9.99 -12.32
CA LYS A 92 -10.82 11.21 -12.76
C LYS A 92 -12.03 11.54 -11.87
N LYS A 93 -12.81 10.53 -11.46
CA LYS A 93 -13.95 10.73 -10.56
C LYS A 93 -13.51 11.26 -9.20
N ARG A 94 -12.47 10.67 -8.59
CA ARG A 94 -11.93 11.14 -7.31
C ARG A 94 -11.36 12.56 -7.43
N ASP A 95 -10.63 12.84 -8.49
CA ASP A 95 -10.04 14.17 -8.73
C ASP A 95 -11.15 15.23 -8.88
N ALA A 96 -12.22 14.92 -9.62
CA ALA A 96 -13.38 15.80 -9.75
C ALA A 96 -14.12 16.02 -8.42
N GLU A 97 -14.31 14.98 -7.61
CA GLU A 97 -14.90 15.12 -6.28
C GLU A 97 -14.01 15.95 -5.33
N THR A 98 -12.69 15.77 -5.38
CA THR A 98 -11.73 16.58 -4.61
C THR A 98 -11.75 18.04 -5.05
N ALA A 99 -11.77 18.32 -6.36
CA ALA A 99 -11.86 19.67 -6.91
C ALA A 99 -13.14 20.36 -6.45
N ARG A 100 -14.30 19.70 -6.56
CA ARG A 100 -15.58 20.23 -6.09
C ARG A 100 -15.56 20.56 -4.59
N LYS A 101 -14.98 19.67 -3.76
CA LYS A 101 -14.87 19.92 -2.30
C LYS A 101 -13.97 21.10 -2.01
N PHE A 102 -12.91 21.26 -2.78
CA PHE A 102 -11.97 22.37 -2.65
C PHE A 102 -12.63 23.70 -3.06
N GLU A 103 -13.34 23.75 -4.19
CA GLU A 103 -14.10 24.93 -4.64
C GLU A 103 -15.11 25.38 -3.57
N CYS A 104 -15.91 24.44 -3.06
CA CYS A 104 -16.87 24.71 -1.98
C CYS A 104 -16.19 25.25 -0.70
N MET A 105 -15.00 24.73 -0.35
CA MET A 105 -14.22 25.22 0.78
C MET A 105 -13.69 26.64 0.54
N GLN A 106 -13.27 26.97 -0.69
CA GLN A 106 -12.83 28.31 -1.06
C GLN A 106 -13.98 29.31 -0.97
N GLU A 107 -15.13 28.98 -1.57
CA GLU A 107 -16.34 29.81 -1.50
C GLU A 107 -16.73 30.11 -0.05
N ALA A 108 -16.73 29.10 0.82
CA ALA A 108 -17.04 29.27 2.24
C ALA A 108 -16.03 30.18 2.97
N MET A 109 -14.74 30.08 2.65
CA MET A 109 -13.71 30.96 3.23
C MET A 109 -13.79 32.39 2.72
N ASP A 110 -14.13 32.59 1.45
CA ASP A 110 -14.35 33.91 0.86
C ASP A 110 -15.57 34.61 1.47
N GLU A 111 -16.64 33.86 1.77
CA GLU A 111 -17.78 34.37 2.52
C GLU A 111 -17.42 34.70 3.97
N LEU A 112 -16.69 33.81 4.65
CA LEU A 112 -16.26 34.04 6.04
C LEU A 112 -15.39 35.30 6.16
N TYR A 113 -14.48 35.53 5.21
CA TYR A 113 -13.64 36.72 5.18
C TYR A 113 -14.46 38.03 5.08
N LYS A 114 -15.54 38.02 4.31
CA LYS A 114 -16.44 39.17 4.16
C LYS A 114 -17.27 39.43 5.41
N LEU A 115 -17.68 38.38 6.11
CA LEU A 115 -18.54 38.47 7.29
C LEU A 115 -17.77 38.77 8.58
N ASP A 116 -16.73 37.99 8.89
CA ASP A 116 -15.93 38.14 10.10
C ASP A 116 -14.44 37.82 9.83
N PRO A 117 -13.61 38.86 9.67
CA PRO A 117 -12.17 38.70 9.49
C PRO A 117 -11.46 37.98 10.66
N LYS A 118 -11.99 38.08 11.89
CA LYS A 118 -11.36 37.44 13.06
C LYS A 118 -11.51 35.93 12.97
N LEU A 119 -12.70 35.42 12.68
CA LEU A 119 -12.94 33.98 12.50
C LEU A 119 -12.18 33.42 11.31
N TYR A 120 -12.05 34.18 10.22
CA TYR A 120 -11.21 33.81 9.08
C TYR A 120 -9.74 33.61 9.48
N LEU A 121 -9.18 34.53 10.28
CA LEU A 121 -7.80 34.42 10.77
C LEU A 121 -7.63 33.21 11.71
N GLU A 122 -8.62 32.93 12.56
CA GLU A 122 -8.61 31.76 13.45
C GLU A 122 -8.69 30.44 12.66
N ALA A 123 -9.53 30.37 11.63
CA ALA A 123 -9.69 29.17 10.80
C ALA A 123 -8.44 28.87 9.94
N ASN A 124 -7.73 29.90 9.49
CA ASN A 124 -6.48 29.78 8.74
C ASN A 124 -5.23 29.58 9.61
N ARG A 125 -5.41 29.36 10.92
CA ARG A 125 -4.29 29.09 11.83
C ARG A 125 -3.63 27.75 11.47
N SER A 126 -2.34 27.80 11.12
CA SER A 126 -1.55 26.58 10.93
C SER A 126 -1.29 25.88 12.26
N GLU A 127 -1.73 24.64 12.40
CA GLU A 127 -1.41 23.79 13.55
C GLU A 127 -0.18 22.93 13.26
N ASP A 128 0.89 23.12 14.04
CA ASP A 128 2.06 22.24 13.99
C ASP A 128 1.78 20.95 14.79
N PRO A 129 1.71 19.76 14.15
CA PRO A 129 1.33 18.53 14.84
C PRO A 129 2.38 18.03 15.84
N ARG A 130 3.61 18.54 15.77
CA ARG A 130 4.69 18.15 16.69
C ARG A 130 4.73 19.00 17.95
N ALA A 131 4.23 20.23 17.90
CA ALA A 131 4.26 21.15 19.02
C ALA A 131 3.13 20.80 20.01
N ARG A 132 3.48 20.64 21.29
CA ARG A 132 2.50 20.53 22.37
C ARG A 132 2.40 21.86 23.10
N SER A 133 1.19 22.27 23.44
CA SER A 133 0.99 23.47 24.25
C SER A 133 1.54 23.26 25.67
N LYS A 134 1.89 24.35 26.34
CA LYS A 134 2.37 24.31 27.74
C LYS A 134 1.32 23.70 28.67
N ALA A 135 0.04 24.05 28.48
CA ALA A 135 -1.09 23.51 29.23
C ALA A 135 -1.25 21.98 29.04
N GLU A 136 -1.08 21.47 27.81
CA GLU A 136 -1.11 20.02 27.57
C GLU A 136 0.07 19.30 28.23
N MET A 137 1.25 19.93 28.27
CA MET A 137 2.41 19.35 28.94
C MET A 137 2.24 19.30 30.46
N GLU A 138 1.58 20.28 31.06
CA GLU A 138 1.25 20.28 32.49
C GLU A 138 0.20 19.22 32.83
N LEU A 139 -0.86 19.13 32.01
CA LEU A 139 -1.88 18.10 32.18
C LEU A 139 -1.27 16.69 32.04
N MET A 140 -0.39 16.48 31.07
CA MET A 140 0.31 15.20 30.90
C MET A 140 1.05 14.73 32.15
N LYS A 141 1.53 15.65 33.01
CA LYS A 141 2.23 15.29 34.24
C LYS A 141 1.28 14.80 35.34
N THR A 142 0.01 15.21 35.31
CA THR A 142 -0.98 14.86 36.34
C THR A 142 -1.81 13.63 35.98
N LEU A 143 -1.94 13.32 34.69
CA LEU A 143 -2.77 12.24 34.18
C LEU A 143 -2.22 10.85 34.50
N LYS A 144 -3.15 9.88 34.57
CA LYS A 144 -2.80 8.45 34.66
C LYS A 144 -2.25 7.95 33.33
N THR A 145 -1.49 6.85 33.36
CA THR A 145 -0.86 6.27 32.17
C THR A 145 -1.85 5.95 31.02
N SER A 146 -3.07 5.52 31.34
CA SER A 146 -4.12 5.27 30.35
C SER A 146 -4.58 6.56 29.64
N GLU A 147 -4.74 7.64 30.39
CA GLU A 147 -5.14 8.96 29.90
C GLU A 147 -4.00 9.64 29.12
N MET A 148 -2.75 9.42 29.54
CA MET A 148 -1.59 9.86 28.75
C MET A 148 -1.57 9.20 27.37
N ARG A 149 -1.93 7.90 27.28
CA ARG A 149 -2.02 7.18 26.00
C ARG A 149 -3.13 7.73 25.11
N THR A 150 -4.31 8.07 25.66
CA THR A 150 -5.41 8.65 24.87
C THR A 150 -5.07 10.05 24.39
N LEU A 151 -4.44 10.89 25.23
CA LEU A 151 -3.95 12.22 24.83
C LEU A 151 -2.91 12.10 23.71
N ALA A 152 -1.93 11.20 23.86
CA ALA A 152 -0.92 10.94 22.84
C ALA A 152 -1.49 10.33 21.54
N ALA A 153 -2.62 9.64 21.60
CA ALA A 153 -3.27 9.06 20.43
C ALA A 153 -4.01 10.09 19.55
N ARG A 154 -4.29 11.28 20.09
CA ARG A 154 -5.10 12.31 19.42
C ARG A 154 -4.30 13.58 19.21
N ILE A 155 -3.26 13.54 18.39
CA ILE A 155 -2.39 14.69 18.14
C ILE A 155 -3.14 15.75 17.29
N ARG A 156 -3.02 17.04 17.63
CA ARG A 156 -3.60 18.16 16.86
C ARG A 156 -3.04 18.21 15.43
N GLY A 157 -3.82 18.66 14.45
CA GLY A 157 -3.45 18.62 13.03
C GLY A 157 -3.27 17.21 12.40
N LEU A 158 -3.42 16.12 13.15
CA LEU A 158 -3.34 14.74 12.64
C LEU A 158 -4.64 13.97 12.89
N PHE A 159 -4.87 12.94 12.07
CA PHE A 159 -6.00 12.04 12.31
C PHE A 159 -5.84 11.32 13.66
N PRO A 160 -6.91 11.27 14.49
CA PRO A 160 -6.91 10.48 15.71
C PRO A 160 -6.63 9.01 15.40
N ARG A 161 -5.81 8.34 16.21
CA ARG A 161 -5.51 6.91 16.03
C ARG A 161 -6.71 5.99 16.25
N GLU A 162 -7.78 6.51 16.86
CA GLU A 162 -9.07 5.83 17.00
C GLU A 162 -9.79 5.68 15.64
N LEU A 163 -9.48 6.53 14.65
CA LEU A 163 -9.98 6.42 13.28
C LEU A 163 -9.22 5.30 12.56
N ARG A 164 -9.79 4.08 12.63
CA ARG A 164 -9.20 2.87 12.08
C ARG A 164 -9.42 2.75 10.57
N ILE A 165 -8.50 2.05 9.90
CA ILE A 165 -8.65 1.63 8.52
C ILE A 165 -9.78 0.57 8.46
N PRO A 166 -10.68 0.63 7.46
CA PRO A 166 -11.71 -0.39 7.27
C PRO A 166 -11.10 -1.80 7.16
N THR A 167 -11.73 -2.77 7.82
CA THR A 167 -11.37 -4.20 7.79
C THR A 167 -12.38 -4.98 6.94
N ASP A 168 -11.97 -6.12 6.39
CA ASP A 168 -12.83 -6.95 5.54
C ASP A 168 -14.09 -7.44 6.27
N THR A 169 -13.96 -7.79 7.55
CA THR A 169 -15.07 -8.14 8.43
C THR A 169 -15.16 -7.16 9.61
N PRO A 170 -16.37 -6.86 10.10
CA PRO A 170 -16.55 -5.97 11.24
C PRO A 170 -16.08 -6.65 12.53
N ALA A 171 -15.73 -5.84 13.53
CA ALA A 171 -15.40 -6.33 14.86
C ALA A 171 -16.64 -6.93 15.55
N ARG A 172 -16.44 -7.92 16.43
CA ARG A 172 -17.53 -8.56 17.21
C ARG A 172 -18.36 -7.56 18.01
N THR A 173 -17.72 -6.54 18.56
CA THR A 173 -18.35 -5.49 19.36
C THR A 173 -18.93 -4.36 18.52
N GLY A 174 -18.72 -4.35 17.19
CA GLY A 174 -19.21 -3.32 16.29
C GLY A 174 -18.75 -1.90 16.67
N TRP A 175 -19.71 -1.03 16.95
CA TRP A 175 -19.51 0.37 17.32
C TRP A 175 -19.57 0.58 18.84
N ASN A 176 -18.69 1.43 19.38
CA ASN A 176 -18.70 1.76 20.80
C ASN A 176 -19.64 2.94 21.10
N TYR A 177 -20.84 2.65 21.60
CA TYR A 177 -21.82 3.67 21.99
C TYR A 177 -21.53 4.35 23.33
N GLU A 178 -20.67 3.76 24.16
CA GLU A 178 -20.31 4.28 25.49
C GLU A 178 -19.06 5.18 25.45
N TRP A 179 -18.70 5.68 24.27
CA TRP A 179 -17.51 6.53 24.09
C TRP A 179 -17.66 7.84 24.88
N LYS A 180 -16.59 8.21 25.61
CA LYS A 180 -16.52 9.45 26.38
C LYS A 180 -15.41 10.35 25.85
N PRO A 181 -15.66 11.67 25.70
CA PRO A 181 -14.62 12.61 25.27
C PRO A 181 -13.56 12.75 26.35
N PHE A 182 -12.30 12.82 25.93
CA PHE A 182 -11.18 13.13 26.82
C PHE A 182 -11.09 14.66 26.96
N PRO A 183 -11.19 15.23 28.19
CA PRO A 183 -11.15 16.66 28.38
C PRO A 183 -9.76 17.18 28.06
N ARG A 184 -9.66 18.08 27.08
CA ARG A 184 -8.41 18.77 26.74
C ARG A 184 -8.54 20.26 27.03
N PRO A 185 -7.49 20.88 27.62
CA PRO A 185 -7.44 22.32 27.76
C PRO A 185 -7.24 22.90 26.36
N ILE A 186 -8.21 23.72 25.92
CA ILE A 186 -8.19 24.37 24.62
C ILE A 186 -7.10 25.43 24.61
#